data_AF-A0A8D8C056-F1
#
_entry.id   AF-A0A8D8C056-F1
#
_cell.length_a   1.000
_cell.length_b   1.000
_cell.length_c   1.000
_cell.angle_alpha   90.00
_cell.angle_beta   90.00
_cell.angle_gamma   90.00
#
_symmetry.space_group_name_H-M   'P 1'
#
loop_
_entity.id
_entity.type
_entity.pdbx_description
1 polymer ?
#
loop_
_entity_poly.entity_id
_entity_poly.type
_entity_poly.pdbx_seq_one_letter_code
_entity_poly.pdbx_strand_id
1 'polypeptide(L)'
;MEPVEVEGSSSGRGLSGVDKYELDWRNILTIANDRTLYDLRHMAVRGDLRASPFRSLCWAVFLDALKPPSSEWVKQREAHREDYLQLKDRYMLNPHLNTDGSDDPLSQSSESLWNQHFCDQELCAVIKQDVVRTFPGVDFFRKAPIQAMMTNILFCYARRYPTMCYRQGMHEILAPLIFVIHSDQQAMAHIQELDPTVDSNLVTILNPSHLEEDSFSIFSQIMDRIASFYRITDLVPTATGYFPAVAATTTPASPPAELTGTTVPVKRKPEIEVVEQLNYIKDKILIKEDLHLHNHLLKLDIPLAIFGIRWLRLLFGREFALQDLLLLWDAIFGEGEQLSLVNYIVVAMLIRIRDKLIYSDYTTCLTYLMRYPTNVDISLIIKHALHMKAPKIYERPAGAMIYVSSPSTRRPLPQPVMRSKNIEMDYLKYSTLPNVHQKRQQVQEHPLQAPRSSSDERHRTSSLPRNVGGSSVRKASAY
;
A
#
# COMPACT_ATOMS: atom_id res chain seq x y z
N MET A 1 65.93 -28.42 13.60
CA MET A 1 64.84 -27.75 14.33
C MET A 1 65.03 -26.27 14.13
N GLU A 2 64.38 -25.72 13.12
CA GLU A 2 64.15 -24.29 12.95
C GLU A 2 62.63 -24.15 12.72
N PRO A 3 61.94 -23.24 13.41
CA PRO A 3 60.51 -23.08 13.25
C PRO A 3 60.20 -22.27 11.99
N VAL A 4 59.25 -22.78 11.20
CA VAL A 4 58.65 -22.10 10.06
C VAL A 4 57.73 -21.01 10.59
N GLU A 5 58.03 -19.75 10.29
CA GLU A 5 57.13 -18.62 10.52
C GLU A 5 55.94 -18.73 9.57
N VAL A 6 54.74 -18.89 10.14
CA VAL A 6 53.47 -18.77 9.42
C VAL A 6 53.10 -17.30 9.40
N GLU A 7 53.29 -16.64 8.26
CA GLU A 7 52.79 -15.28 8.02
C GLU A 7 51.26 -15.27 8.04
N GLY A 8 50.70 -14.87 9.18
CA GLY A 8 49.30 -14.50 9.30
C GLY A 8 49.05 -13.13 8.65
N SER A 9 48.74 -13.12 7.36
CA SER A 9 48.12 -11.96 6.71
C SER A 9 46.62 -11.93 7.04
N SER A 10 46.26 -11.44 8.22
CA SER A 10 44.90 -10.95 8.49
C SER A 10 44.72 -9.57 7.84
N SER A 11 44.53 -9.56 6.53
CA SER A 11 44.17 -8.35 5.79
C SER A 11 42.67 -8.11 5.96
N GLY A 12 42.29 -7.10 6.73
CA GLY A 12 40.92 -6.60 6.87
C GLY A 12 40.41 -6.02 5.55
N ARG A 13 40.04 -6.87 4.60
CA ARG A 13 39.18 -6.48 3.47
C ARG A 13 37.76 -6.40 4.01
N GLY A 14 37.17 -5.20 3.97
CA GLY A 14 35.72 -5.07 4.12
C GLY A 14 35.03 -5.95 3.09
N LEU A 15 33.89 -6.54 3.47
CA LEU A 15 33.07 -7.36 2.57
C LEU A 15 32.73 -6.56 1.30
N SER A 16 32.86 -7.18 0.13
CA SER A 16 32.40 -6.57 -1.11
C SER A 16 30.87 -6.43 -1.13
N GLY A 17 30.34 -5.65 -2.07
CA GLY A 17 28.88 -5.51 -2.23
C GLY A 17 28.17 -6.83 -2.50
N VAL A 18 28.82 -7.72 -3.27
CA VAL A 18 28.34 -9.08 -3.56
C VAL A 18 28.38 -9.94 -2.30
N ASP A 19 29.49 -9.95 -1.57
CA ASP A 19 29.62 -10.74 -0.34
C ASP A 19 28.55 -10.35 0.70
N LYS A 20 28.25 -9.05 0.80
CA LYS A 20 27.21 -8.55 1.69
C LYS A 20 25.82 -9.02 1.24
N TYR A 21 25.52 -8.95 -0.05
CA TYR A 21 24.24 -9.38 -0.61
C TYR A 21 24.00 -10.88 -0.37
N GLU A 22 25.02 -11.71 -0.59
CA GLU A 22 24.95 -13.14 -0.30
C GLU A 22 24.82 -13.45 1.19
N LEU A 23 25.50 -12.69 2.04
CA LEU A 23 25.36 -12.83 3.49
C LEU A 23 23.92 -12.52 3.92
N ASP A 24 23.34 -11.43 3.43
CA ASP A 24 21.96 -11.05 3.69
C ASP A 24 20.98 -12.13 3.19
N TRP A 25 21.25 -12.74 2.02
CA TRP A 25 20.50 -13.88 1.51
C TRP A 25 20.52 -15.09 2.45
N ARG A 26 21.72 -15.53 2.89
CA ARG A 26 21.88 -16.66 3.83
C ARG A 26 21.17 -16.38 5.16
N ASN A 27 21.23 -15.14 5.64
CA ASN A 27 20.53 -14.72 6.86
C ASN A 27 19.02 -14.84 6.69
N ILE A 28 18.47 -14.35 5.57
CA ILE A 28 17.03 -14.45 5.29
C ILE A 28 16.58 -15.90 5.17
N LEU A 29 17.32 -16.75 4.45
CA LEU A 29 16.99 -18.18 4.37
C LEU A 29 16.94 -18.82 5.76
N THR A 30 17.91 -18.52 6.61
CA THR A 30 17.97 -19.06 7.97
C THR A 30 16.77 -18.60 8.80
N ILE A 31 16.51 -17.29 8.81
CA ILE A 31 15.45 -16.70 9.64
C ILE A 31 14.05 -17.08 9.11
N ALA A 32 13.86 -17.15 7.80
CA ALA A 32 12.56 -17.47 7.21
C ALA A 32 12.18 -18.95 7.34
N ASN A 33 13.14 -19.82 7.67
CA ASN A 33 12.88 -21.22 8.01
C ASN A 33 12.38 -21.41 9.44
N ASP A 34 12.49 -20.40 10.29
CA ASP A 34 11.86 -20.42 11.60
C ASP A 34 10.33 -20.42 11.44
N ARG A 35 9.67 -21.42 12.02
CA ARG A 35 8.21 -21.54 12.02
C ARG A 35 7.51 -20.33 12.65
N THR A 36 8.16 -19.65 13.59
CA THR A 36 7.58 -18.48 14.25
C THR A 36 7.85 -17.18 13.51
N LEU A 37 8.81 -17.19 12.57
CA LEU A 37 9.34 -16.02 11.87
C LEU A 37 9.77 -14.90 12.82
N TYR A 38 10.10 -15.20 14.09
CA TYR A 38 10.19 -14.20 15.16
C TYR A 38 11.16 -13.08 14.80
N ASP A 39 12.39 -13.42 14.39
CA ASP A 39 13.39 -12.42 14.04
C ASP A 39 13.00 -11.62 12.79
N LEU A 40 12.40 -12.28 11.78
CA LEU A 40 11.95 -11.61 10.55
C LEU A 40 10.86 -10.57 10.86
N ARG A 41 9.89 -10.96 11.69
CA ARG A 41 8.80 -10.09 12.17
C ARG A 41 9.37 -8.90 12.95
N HIS A 42 10.36 -9.14 13.81
CA HIS A 42 11.04 -8.08 14.55
C HIS A 42 11.83 -7.13 13.65
N MET A 43 12.47 -7.61 12.58
CA MET A 43 13.12 -6.76 11.59
C MET A 43 12.12 -5.85 10.88
N ALA A 44 10.98 -6.42 10.48
CA ALA A 44 9.91 -5.67 9.80
C ALA A 44 9.33 -4.56 10.68
N VAL A 45 9.01 -4.88 11.93
CA VAL A 45 8.48 -3.93 12.92
C VAL A 45 9.48 -2.82 13.29
N ARG A 46 10.78 -3.11 13.30
CA ARG A 46 11.84 -2.11 13.56
C ARG A 46 12.12 -1.21 12.35
N GLY A 47 11.65 -1.58 11.17
CA GLY A 47 11.91 -0.87 9.93
C GLY A 47 13.21 -1.26 9.23
N ASP A 48 13.85 -2.34 9.68
CA ASP A 48 15.15 -2.80 9.17
C ASP A 48 15.04 -3.26 7.69
N LEU A 49 13.85 -3.70 7.26
CA LEU A 49 13.58 -4.10 5.88
C LEU A 49 13.68 -2.95 4.87
N ARG A 50 13.66 -1.69 5.32
CA ARG A 50 13.87 -0.53 4.43
C ARG A 50 15.22 -0.57 3.73
N ALA A 51 16.25 -1.12 4.38
CA ALA A 51 17.59 -1.24 3.84
C ALA A 51 17.87 -2.64 3.25
N SER A 52 16.91 -3.57 3.36
CA SER A 52 17.04 -4.93 2.84
C SER A 52 16.80 -4.95 1.33
N PRO A 53 17.65 -5.64 0.54
CA PRO A 53 17.40 -5.83 -0.89
C PRO A 53 16.44 -7.00 -1.19
N PHE A 54 15.82 -7.56 -0.15
CA PHE A 54 14.95 -8.74 -0.21
C PHE A 54 13.59 -8.47 0.44
N ARG A 55 13.15 -7.22 0.43
CA ARG A 55 11.93 -6.78 1.10
C ARG A 55 10.69 -7.49 0.55
N SER A 56 10.58 -7.62 -0.78
CA SER A 56 9.50 -8.34 -1.45
C SER A 56 9.46 -9.81 -1.09
N LEU A 57 10.63 -10.42 -0.86
CA LEU A 57 10.72 -11.80 -0.42
C LEU A 57 10.25 -11.95 1.02
N CYS A 58 10.64 -11.05 1.93
CA CYS A 58 10.11 -11.03 3.29
C CYS A 58 8.58 -10.89 3.28
N TRP A 59 8.02 -10.03 2.43
CA TRP A 59 6.57 -9.90 2.25
C TRP A 59 5.94 -11.19 1.74
N ALA A 60 6.56 -11.86 0.76
CA ALA A 60 6.07 -13.13 0.25
C ALA A 60 5.99 -14.20 1.36
N VAL A 61 6.98 -14.23 2.26
CA VAL A 61 6.98 -15.14 3.42
C VAL A 61 5.91 -14.75 4.44
N PHE A 62 5.80 -13.47 4.82
CA PHE A 62 4.78 -13.00 5.76
C PHE A 62 3.34 -13.27 5.29
N LEU A 63 3.14 -13.20 3.97
CA LEU A 63 1.83 -13.37 3.34
C LEU A 63 1.58 -14.81 2.88
N ASP A 64 2.42 -15.77 3.26
CA ASP A 64 2.34 -17.19 2.87
C ASP A 64 2.31 -17.43 1.36
N ALA A 65 2.78 -16.46 0.56
CA ALA A 65 3.04 -16.64 -0.86
C ALA A 65 4.30 -17.49 -1.08
N LEU A 66 5.21 -17.55 -0.10
CA LEU A 66 6.29 -18.52 -0.04
C LEU A 66 6.36 -19.10 1.36
N LYS A 67 6.15 -20.41 1.45
CA LYS A 67 6.08 -21.13 2.73
C LYS A 67 7.41 -21.80 3.05
N PRO A 68 7.84 -21.87 4.32
CA PRO A 68 8.98 -22.67 4.72
C PRO A 68 8.72 -24.18 4.49
N PRO A 69 9.77 -24.98 4.24
CA PRO A 69 11.17 -24.59 4.22
C PRO A 69 11.58 -23.88 2.92
N SER A 70 12.61 -23.03 3.02
CA SER A 70 13.14 -22.22 1.93
C SER A 70 13.73 -23.02 0.78
N SER A 71 14.07 -24.29 1.02
CA SER A 71 14.48 -25.24 -0.03
C SER A 71 13.40 -25.46 -1.09
N GLU A 72 12.13 -25.28 -0.74
CA GLU A 72 11.00 -25.46 -1.66
C GLU A 72 10.60 -24.16 -2.39
N TRP A 73 11.23 -23.01 -2.08
CA TRP A 73 10.78 -21.72 -2.62
C TRP A 73 10.92 -21.62 -4.13
N VAL A 74 11.95 -22.21 -4.73
CA VAL A 74 12.12 -22.26 -6.19
C VAL A 74 10.92 -22.97 -6.83
N LYS A 75 10.61 -24.18 -6.36
CA LYS A 75 9.47 -24.97 -6.84
C LYS A 75 8.13 -24.25 -6.62
N GLN A 76 7.96 -23.59 -5.47
CA GLN A 76 6.76 -22.79 -5.20
C GLN A 76 6.63 -21.61 -6.16
N ARG A 77 7.73 -20.88 -6.45
CA ARG A 77 7.74 -19.80 -7.44
C ARG A 77 7.35 -20.29 -8.82
N GLU A 78 7.96 -21.38 -9.28
CA GLU A 78 7.65 -21.97 -10.58
C GLU A 78 6.18 -22.39 -10.69
N ALA A 79 5.64 -23.04 -9.66
CA ALA A 79 4.22 -23.41 -9.63
C ALA A 79 3.28 -22.19 -9.64
N HIS A 80 3.60 -21.12 -8.90
CA HIS A 80 2.80 -19.89 -8.92
C HIS A 80 2.88 -19.17 -10.28
N ARG A 81 4.05 -19.18 -10.93
CA ARG A 81 4.24 -18.63 -12.28
C ARG A 81 3.42 -19.39 -13.30
N GLU A 82 3.45 -20.73 -13.24
CA GLU A 82 2.66 -21.57 -14.13
C GLU A 82 1.16 -21.37 -13.94
N ASP A 83 0.66 -21.30 -12.69
CA ASP A 83 -0.76 -21.03 -12.40
C ASP A 83 -1.20 -19.70 -13.02
N TYR A 84 -0.41 -18.63 -12.86
CA TYR A 84 -0.73 -17.34 -13.47
C TYR A 84 -0.73 -17.37 -15.00
N LEU A 85 0.25 -18.03 -15.62
CA LEU A 85 0.30 -18.17 -17.08
C LEU A 85 -0.94 -18.91 -17.61
N GLN A 86 -1.36 -20.00 -16.94
CA GLN A 86 -2.59 -20.71 -17.28
C GLN A 86 -3.84 -19.83 -17.14
N LEU A 87 -3.90 -18.95 -16.12
CA LEU A 87 -4.98 -17.98 -15.97
C LEU A 87 -4.98 -16.95 -17.10
N LYS A 88 -3.80 -16.47 -17.50
CA LYS A 88 -3.62 -15.51 -18.58
C LYS A 88 -4.09 -16.10 -19.91
N ASP A 89 -3.64 -17.30 -20.24
CA ASP A 89 -4.05 -18.01 -21.45
C ASP A 89 -5.56 -18.29 -21.47
N ARG A 90 -6.14 -18.62 -20.31
CA ARG A 90 -7.58 -18.90 -20.18
C ARG A 90 -8.47 -17.66 -20.34
N TYR A 91 -8.06 -16.51 -19.79
CA TYR A 91 -8.94 -15.36 -19.70
C TYR A 91 -8.60 -14.22 -20.66
N MET A 92 -7.35 -14.11 -21.11
CA MET A 92 -6.95 -13.12 -22.11
C MET A 92 -7.09 -13.68 -23.53
N LEU A 93 -8.23 -14.35 -23.79
CA LEU A 93 -8.53 -14.94 -25.09
C LEU A 93 -8.82 -13.86 -26.12
N ASN A 94 -8.31 -14.06 -27.33
CA ASN A 94 -8.69 -13.28 -28.49
C ASN A 94 -9.62 -14.14 -29.37
N PRO A 95 -10.93 -13.85 -29.43
CA PRO A 95 -11.89 -14.63 -30.22
C PRO A 95 -11.53 -14.73 -31.70
N HIS A 96 -10.76 -13.74 -32.23
CA HIS A 96 -10.28 -13.76 -33.60
C HIS A 96 -9.26 -14.88 -33.88
N LEU A 97 -8.63 -15.44 -32.85
CA LEU A 97 -7.73 -16.59 -32.95
C LEU A 97 -8.48 -17.92 -32.90
N ASN A 98 -9.78 -17.90 -32.58
CA ASN A 98 -10.58 -19.11 -32.54
C ASN A 98 -11.06 -19.46 -33.95
N THR A 99 -10.58 -20.59 -34.49
CA THR A 99 -10.86 -21.04 -35.86
C THR A 99 -12.18 -21.79 -35.99
N ASP A 100 -12.82 -22.12 -34.88
CA ASP A 100 -14.12 -22.78 -34.85
C ASP A 100 -15.21 -21.74 -35.12
N GLY A 101 -15.58 -21.58 -36.39
CA GLY A 101 -16.57 -20.61 -36.91
C GLY A 101 -18.02 -20.83 -36.45
N SER A 102 -18.24 -21.43 -35.28
CA SER A 102 -19.56 -21.69 -34.72
C SER A 102 -20.10 -20.55 -33.85
N ASP A 103 -19.27 -19.57 -33.47
CA ASP A 103 -19.66 -18.49 -32.56
C ASP A 103 -19.49 -17.11 -33.23
N ASP A 104 -20.60 -16.38 -33.32
CA ASP A 104 -20.73 -15.13 -34.07
C ASP A 104 -20.56 -13.90 -33.15
N PRO A 105 -19.80 -12.85 -33.56
CA PRO A 105 -19.66 -11.59 -32.82
C PRO A 105 -20.96 -10.85 -32.49
N LEU A 106 -22.06 -11.15 -33.18
CA LEU A 106 -23.39 -10.59 -32.93
C LEU A 106 -24.29 -11.51 -32.08
N SER A 107 -23.77 -12.65 -31.63
CA SER A 107 -24.50 -13.58 -30.77
C SER A 107 -24.93 -12.91 -29.47
N GLN A 108 -26.23 -12.94 -29.18
CA GLN A 108 -26.79 -12.46 -27.90
C GLN A 108 -26.76 -13.54 -26.80
N SER A 109 -26.15 -14.70 -27.07
CA SER A 109 -26.03 -15.77 -26.09
C SER A 109 -25.11 -15.34 -24.95
N SER A 110 -25.55 -15.54 -23.71
CA SER A 110 -24.71 -15.37 -22.53
C SER A 110 -23.52 -16.34 -22.50
N GLU A 111 -23.58 -17.42 -23.27
CA GLU A 111 -22.53 -18.45 -23.38
C GLU A 111 -21.57 -18.19 -24.56
N SER A 112 -21.79 -17.14 -25.35
CA SER A 112 -20.91 -16.77 -26.46
C SER A 112 -19.56 -16.26 -25.95
N LEU A 113 -18.48 -16.72 -26.58
CA LEU A 113 -17.12 -16.24 -26.40
C LEU A 113 -17.00 -14.76 -26.74
N TRP A 114 -17.77 -14.28 -27.73
CA TRP A 114 -17.79 -12.87 -28.11
C TRP A 114 -18.45 -12.00 -27.05
N ASN A 115 -19.59 -12.44 -26.50
CA ASN A 115 -20.21 -11.74 -25.39
C ASN A 115 -19.28 -11.65 -24.17
N GLN A 116 -18.60 -12.75 -23.83
CA GLN A 116 -17.59 -12.78 -22.78
C GLN A 116 -16.41 -11.84 -23.11
N HIS A 117 -15.94 -11.83 -24.35
CA HIS A 117 -14.87 -10.93 -24.78
C HIS A 117 -15.24 -9.45 -24.67
N PHE A 118 -16.46 -9.05 -25.05
CA PHE A 118 -16.91 -7.67 -24.87
C PHE A 118 -17.02 -7.30 -23.39
N CYS A 119 -17.54 -8.20 -22.56
CA CYS A 119 -17.55 -8.02 -21.11
C CYS A 119 -16.15 -7.81 -20.53
N ASP A 120 -15.17 -8.60 -20.99
CA ASP A 120 -13.79 -8.52 -20.55
C ASP A 120 -13.10 -7.24 -21.04
N GLN A 121 -13.42 -6.76 -22.24
CA GLN A 121 -12.94 -5.47 -22.73
C GLN A 121 -13.45 -4.30 -21.88
N GLU A 122 -14.73 -4.32 -21.49
CA GLU A 122 -15.30 -3.30 -20.60
C GLU A 122 -14.63 -3.31 -19.23
N LEU A 123 -14.47 -4.48 -18.61
CA LEU A 123 -13.76 -4.63 -17.34
C LEU A 123 -12.32 -4.12 -17.45
N CYS A 124 -11.60 -4.48 -18.51
CA CYS A 124 -10.26 -3.98 -18.77
C CYS A 124 -10.23 -2.45 -18.93
N ALA A 125 -11.23 -1.84 -19.57
CA ALA A 125 -11.30 -0.40 -19.73
C ALA A 125 -11.47 0.32 -18.37
N VAL A 126 -12.32 -0.22 -17.48
CA VAL A 126 -12.49 0.29 -16.11
C VAL A 126 -11.17 0.20 -15.33
N ILE A 127 -10.49 -0.95 -15.39
CA ILE A 127 -9.20 -1.15 -14.74
C ILE A 127 -8.16 -0.15 -15.28
N LYS A 128 -8.06 0.01 -16.61
CA LYS A 128 -7.11 0.93 -17.24
C LYS A 128 -7.30 2.37 -16.79
N GLN A 129 -8.55 2.83 -16.65
CA GLN A 129 -8.84 4.18 -16.20
C GLN A 129 -8.24 4.46 -14.81
N ASP A 130 -8.27 3.46 -13.93
CA ASP A 130 -7.70 3.53 -12.59
C ASP A 130 -6.17 3.38 -12.57
N VAL A 131 -5.63 2.47 -13.38
CA VAL A 131 -4.19 2.25 -13.49
C VAL A 131 -3.46 3.51 -13.97
N VAL A 132 -3.98 4.22 -14.99
CA VAL A 132 -3.33 5.42 -15.55
C VAL A 132 -3.20 6.56 -14.55
N ARG A 133 -4.09 6.63 -13.55
CA ARG A 133 -4.10 7.66 -12.49
C ARG A 133 -3.45 7.22 -11.17
N THR A 134 -2.81 6.04 -11.15
CA THR A 134 -2.16 5.47 -9.97
C THR A 134 -0.81 6.14 -9.69
N PHE A 135 -0.59 6.65 -8.47
CA PHE A 135 0.64 7.34 -8.03
C PHE A 135 1.24 8.30 -9.10
N PRO A 136 0.49 9.34 -9.54
CA PRO A 136 0.85 10.16 -10.70
C PRO A 136 2.17 10.93 -10.55
N GLY A 137 2.66 11.12 -9.31
CA GLY A 137 3.95 11.75 -9.02
C GLY A 137 5.16 10.83 -9.09
N VAL A 138 4.99 9.56 -9.48
CA VAL A 138 6.07 8.56 -9.54
C VAL A 138 6.17 8.00 -10.96
N ASP A 139 7.25 8.32 -11.65
CA ASP A 139 7.44 8.00 -13.08
C ASP A 139 7.42 6.50 -13.39
N PHE A 140 7.81 5.65 -12.42
CA PHE A 140 7.76 4.21 -12.55
C PHE A 140 6.37 3.70 -12.98
N PHE A 141 5.29 4.21 -12.38
CA PHE A 141 3.91 3.79 -12.68
C PHE A 141 3.33 4.39 -13.96
N ARG A 142 4.05 5.32 -14.59
CA ARG A 142 3.67 5.92 -15.88
C ARG A 142 4.20 5.12 -17.07
N LYS A 143 5.12 4.18 -16.85
CA LYS A 143 5.70 3.34 -17.89
C LYS A 143 4.64 2.39 -18.45
N ALA A 144 4.49 2.36 -19.78
CA ALA A 144 3.50 1.52 -20.47
C ALA A 144 3.61 0.02 -20.11
N PRO A 145 4.81 -0.59 -20.00
CA PRO A 145 4.93 -1.99 -19.56
C PRO A 145 4.36 -2.23 -18.16
N ILE A 146 4.57 -1.29 -17.23
CA ILE A 146 4.06 -1.40 -15.84
C ILE A 146 2.54 -1.26 -15.82
N GLN A 147 1.97 -0.33 -16.58
CA GLN A 147 0.51 -0.17 -16.65
C GLN A 147 -0.18 -1.37 -17.33
N ALA A 148 0.44 -1.93 -18.36
CA ALA A 148 -0.05 -3.15 -19.00
C ALA A 148 -0.04 -4.32 -18.02
N MET A 149 1.08 -4.52 -17.31
CA MET A 149 1.22 -5.55 -16.27
C MET A 149 0.19 -5.39 -15.15
N MET A 150 0.01 -4.19 -14.62
CA MET A 150 -1.02 -3.90 -13.61
C MET A 150 -2.42 -4.25 -14.12
N THR A 151 -2.73 -3.91 -15.36
CA THR A 151 -4.02 -4.20 -15.98
C THR A 151 -4.24 -5.71 -16.09
N ASN A 152 -3.23 -6.46 -16.56
CA ASN A 152 -3.30 -7.91 -16.68
C ASN A 152 -3.55 -8.58 -15.33
N ILE A 153 -2.76 -8.24 -14.31
CA ILE A 153 -2.88 -8.80 -12.96
C ILE A 153 -4.26 -8.55 -12.38
N LEU A 154 -4.75 -7.31 -12.44
CA LEU A 154 -6.07 -6.93 -11.90
C LEU A 154 -7.21 -7.62 -12.67
N PHE A 155 -7.08 -7.75 -13.98
CA PHE A 155 -8.05 -8.45 -14.82
C PHE A 155 -8.08 -9.96 -14.51
N CYS A 156 -6.93 -10.62 -14.51
CA CYS A 156 -6.81 -12.04 -14.16
C CYS A 156 -7.34 -12.31 -12.74
N TYR A 157 -7.04 -11.43 -11.77
CA TYR A 157 -7.60 -11.52 -10.42
C TYR A 157 -9.13 -11.42 -10.43
N ALA A 158 -9.68 -10.41 -11.13
CA ALA A 158 -11.12 -10.20 -11.22
C ALA A 158 -11.87 -11.40 -11.84
N ARG A 159 -11.27 -12.04 -12.85
CA ARG A 159 -11.81 -13.26 -13.49
C ARG A 159 -11.66 -14.50 -12.61
N ARG A 160 -10.57 -14.62 -11.87
CA ARG A 160 -10.33 -15.74 -10.93
C ARG A 160 -11.29 -15.70 -9.74
N TYR A 161 -11.65 -14.51 -9.27
CA TYR A 161 -12.51 -14.29 -8.11
C TYR A 161 -13.78 -13.52 -8.51
N PRO A 162 -14.71 -14.11 -9.27
CA PRO A 162 -15.83 -13.39 -9.88
C PRO A 162 -16.74 -12.69 -8.86
N THR A 163 -16.91 -13.24 -7.64
CA THR A 163 -17.69 -12.59 -6.59
C THR A 163 -17.04 -11.30 -6.06
N MET A 164 -15.71 -11.29 -5.95
CA MET A 164 -14.96 -10.09 -5.54
C MET A 164 -14.83 -9.12 -6.71
N CYS A 165 -14.56 -9.65 -7.90
CA CYS A 165 -14.23 -8.95 -9.13
C CYS A 165 -13.20 -7.83 -8.92
N TYR A 166 -13.06 -6.94 -9.90
CA TYR A 166 -12.27 -5.73 -9.73
C TYR A 166 -13.06 -4.70 -8.91
N ARG A 167 -12.42 -4.10 -7.92
CA ARG A 167 -12.97 -2.97 -7.17
C ARG A 167 -11.98 -1.82 -7.15
N GLN A 168 -12.50 -0.62 -7.37
CA GLN A 168 -11.72 0.62 -7.31
C GLN A 168 -10.93 0.67 -5.99
N GLY A 169 -9.63 0.90 -6.12
CA GLY A 169 -8.66 0.89 -5.02
C GLY A 169 -7.70 -0.30 -5.05
N MET A 170 -8.06 -1.43 -5.68
CA MET A 170 -7.16 -2.59 -5.80
C MET A 170 -5.86 -2.27 -6.56
N HIS A 171 -5.92 -1.36 -7.53
CA HIS A 171 -4.75 -0.85 -8.24
C HIS A 171 -3.73 -0.16 -7.32
N GLU A 172 -4.19 0.48 -6.25
CA GLU A 172 -3.32 1.15 -5.27
C GLU A 172 -2.68 0.17 -4.30
N ILE A 173 -3.27 -1.02 -4.13
CA ILE A 173 -2.63 -2.13 -3.41
C ILE A 173 -1.56 -2.80 -4.28
N LEU A 174 -1.85 -3.00 -5.56
CA LEU A 174 -0.93 -3.64 -6.50
C LEU A 174 0.32 -2.80 -6.79
N ALA A 175 0.17 -1.48 -6.93
CA ALA A 175 1.28 -0.62 -7.36
C ALA A 175 2.52 -0.66 -6.43
N PRO A 176 2.41 -0.42 -5.10
CA PRO A 176 3.56 -0.48 -4.20
C PRO A 176 4.22 -1.87 -4.20
N LEU A 177 3.42 -2.93 -4.33
CA LEU A 177 3.92 -4.30 -4.42
C LEU A 177 4.82 -4.52 -5.65
N ILE A 178 4.35 -4.16 -6.84
CA ILE A 178 5.15 -4.26 -8.08
C ILE A 178 6.44 -3.45 -7.94
N PHE A 179 6.37 -2.26 -7.35
CA PHE A 179 7.54 -1.41 -7.15
C PHE A 179 8.62 -2.08 -6.28
N VAL A 180 8.23 -2.73 -5.18
CA VAL A 180 9.19 -3.42 -4.29
C VAL A 180 9.76 -4.68 -4.97
N ILE A 181 8.92 -5.50 -5.61
CA ILE A 181 9.39 -6.70 -6.33
C ILE A 181 10.37 -6.30 -7.44
N HIS A 182 10.02 -5.28 -8.23
CA HIS A 182 10.90 -4.77 -9.27
C HIS A 182 12.25 -4.31 -8.69
N SER A 183 12.22 -3.58 -7.57
CA SER A 183 13.45 -3.06 -6.94
C SER A 183 14.38 -4.20 -6.51
N ASP A 184 13.85 -5.24 -5.87
CA ASP A 184 14.63 -6.41 -5.43
C ASP A 184 15.16 -7.21 -6.64
N GLN A 185 14.35 -7.41 -7.68
CA GLN A 185 14.76 -8.10 -8.90
C GLN A 185 15.85 -7.33 -9.67
N GLN A 186 15.77 -6.00 -9.72
CA GLN A 186 16.83 -5.19 -10.33
C GLN A 186 18.12 -5.21 -9.50
N ALA A 187 18.02 -5.20 -8.17
CA ALA A 187 19.18 -5.38 -7.30
C ALA A 187 19.83 -6.75 -7.55
N MET A 188 19.04 -7.81 -7.73
CA MET A 188 19.55 -9.12 -8.08
C MET A 188 20.25 -9.12 -9.45
N ALA A 189 19.60 -8.58 -10.49
CA ALA A 189 20.18 -8.53 -11.83
C ALA A 189 21.56 -7.82 -11.82
N HIS A 190 21.68 -6.71 -11.08
CA HIS A 190 22.93 -6.01 -10.93
C HIS A 190 24.02 -6.86 -10.24
N ILE A 191 23.67 -7.56 -9.16
CA ILE A 191 24.62 -8.43 -8.45
C ILE A 191 25.07 -9.60 -9.33
N GLN A 192 24.17 -10.18 -10.14
CA GLN A 192 24.50 -11.24 -11.09
C GLN A 192 25.47 -10.78 -12.20
N GLU A 193 25.37 -9.51 -12.63
CA GLU A 193 26.32 -8.92 -13.59
C GLU A 193 27.72 -8.76 -12.98
N LEU A 194 27.80 -8.43 -11.69
CA LEU A 194 29.07 -8.27 -10.97
C LEU A 194 29.73 -9.61 -10.65
N ASP A 195 28.94 -10.62 -10.32
CA ASP A 195 29.40 -11.98 -10.02
C ASP A 195 28.45 -13.03 -10.62
N PRO A 196 28.86 -13.68 -11.73
CA PRO A 196 28.07 -14.75 -12.35
C PRO A 196 27.95 -16.03 -11.51
N THR A 197 28.69 -16.16 -10.40
CA THR A 197 28.71 -17.36 -9.54
C THR A 197 27.71 -17.33 -8.40
N VAL A 198 26.92 -16.25 -8.29
CA VAL A 198 25.86 -16.07 -7.29
C VAL A 198 24.88 -17.25 -7.30
N ASP A 199 24.36 -17.58 -6.12
CA ASP A 199 23.39 -18.66 -5.88
C ASP A 199 22.28 -18.71 -6.95
N SER A 200 22.21 -19.84 -7.67
CA SER A 200 21.23 -20.07 -8.74
C SER A 200 19.78 -20.06 -8.24
N ASN A 201 19.54 -20.48 -6.99
CA ASN A 201 18.19 -20.43 -6.41
C ASN A 201 17.75 -18.98 -6.26
N LEU A 202 18.66 -18.10 -5.84
CA LEU A 202 18.40 -16.69 -5.67
C LEU A 202 18.07 -16.00 -7.00
N VAL A 203 18.87 -16.29 -8.03
CA VAL A 203 18.62 -15.82 -9.40
C VAL A 203 17.25 -16.27 -9.91
N THR A 204 16.87 -17.52 -9.66
CA THR A 204 15.57 -18.05 -10.07
C THR A 204 14.40 -17.40 -9.33
N ILE A 205 14.55 -17.17 -8.02
CA ILE A 205 13.51 -16.58 -7.17
C ILE A 205 13.30 -15.10 -7.50
N LEU A 206 14.36 -14.33 -7.76
CA LEU A 206 14.31 -12.90 -8.04
C LEU A 206 14.55 -12.56 -9.52
N ASN A 207 14.09 -13.42 -10.44
CA ASN A 207 14.24 -13.22 -11.87
C ASN A 207 13.35 -12.06 -12.38
N PRO A 208 13.92 -10.98 -12.95
CA PRO A 208 13.16 -9.84 -13.49
C PRO A 208 12.13 -10.18 -14.56
N SER A 209 12.31 -11.30 -15.27
CA SER A 209 11.40 -11.74 -16.35
C SER A 209 10.05 -12.19 -15.82
N HIS A 210 9.94 -12.44 -14.51
CA HIS A 210 8.73 -12.94 -13.86
C HIS A 210 8.06 -11.92 -12.93
N LEU A 211 8.32 -10.63 -13.14
CA LEU A 211 7.74 -9.56 -12.32
C LEU A 211 6.20 -9.61 -12.27
N GLU A 212 5.53 -9.95 -13.38
CA GLU A 212 4.07 -10.00 -13.45
C GLU A 212 3.50 -11.15 -12.61
N GLU A 213 4.01 -12.36 -12.84
CA GLU A 213 3.65 -13.60 -12.18
C GLU A 213 3.89 -13.51 -10.66
N ASP A 214 5.08 -13.05 -10.27
CA ASP A 214 5.48 -12.95 -8.87
C ASP A 214 4.62 -11.91 -8.15
N SER A 215 4.25 -10.82 -8.83
CA SER A 215 3.33 -9.82 -8.30
C SER A 215 1.92 -10.36 -8.12
N PHE A 216 1.39 -11.13 -9.07
CA PHE A 216 0.05 -11.74 -8.95
C PHE A 216 -0.06 -12.67 -7.74
N SER A 217 0.98 -13.50 -7.52
CA SER A 217 0.99 -14.46 -6.40
C SER A 217 0.88 -13.78 -5.04
N ILE A 218 1.68 -12.73 -4.80
CA ILE A 218 1.66 -11.98 -3.53
C ILE A 218 0.41 -11.11 -3.45
N PHE A 219 0.00 -10.46 -4.54
CA PHE A 219 -1.20 -9.63 -4.59
C PHE A 219 -2.45 -10.43 -4.19
N SER A 220 -2.58 -11.66 -4.70
CA SER A 220 -3.72 -12.53 -4.37
C SER A 220 -3.78 -12.85 -2.87
N GLN A 221 -2.63 -13.08 -2.23
CA GLN A 221 -2.56 -13.29 -0.77
C GLN A 221 -2.94 -12.04 0.03
N ILE A 222 -2.53 -10.86 -0.41
CA ILE A 222 -2.95 -9.60 0.22
C ILE A 222 -4.46 -9.46 0.11
N MET A 223 -5.00 -9.63 -1.09
CA MET A 223 -6.43 -9.45 -1.35
C MET A 223 -7.32 -10.42 -0.58
N ASP A 224 -6.87 -11.66 -0.36
CA ASP A 224 -7.59 -12.63 0.48
C ASP A 224 -7.69 -12.13 1.93
N ARG A 225 -6.58 -11.63 2.50
CA ARG A 225 -6.51 -11.14 3.88
C ARG A 225 -7.31 -9.85 4.10
N ILE A 226 -7.45 -9.01 3.08
CA ILE A 226 -8.20 -7.75 3.15
C ILE A 226 -9.58 -7.82 2.47
N ALA A 227 -10.04 -9.02 2.10
CA ALA A 227 -11.27 -9.19 1.34
C ALA A 227 -12.49 -8.55 2.03
N SER A 228 -12.59 -8.64 3.36
CA SER A 228 -13.65 -8.01 4.14
C SER A 228 -13.73 -6.48 3.99
N PHE A 229 -12.63 -5.82 3.60
CA PHE A 229 -12.64 -4.36 3.39
C PHE A 229 -13.37 -4.00 2.09
N TYR A 230 -13.52 -4.95 1.19
CA TYR A 230 -14.07 -4.79 -0.15
C TYR A 230 -15.44 -5.47 -0.34
N ARG A 231 -15.75 -6.52 0.44
CA ARG A 231 -17.03 -7.23 0.36
C ARG A 231 -18.20 -6.31 0.67
N ILE A 232 -19.25 -6.49 -0.12
CA ILE A 232 -20.56 -5.86 0.05
C ILE A 232 -21.55 -7.01 -0.05
N THR A 233 -22.28 -7.30 1.02
CA THR A 233 -23.26 -8.39 1.06
C THR A 233 -24.36 -8.14 0.03
N ASP A 234 -24.86 -9.22 -0.58
CA ASP A 234 -25.95 -9.22 -1.57
C ASP A 234 -25.68 -8.48 -2.89
N LEU A 235 -24.41 -8.17 -3.19
CA LEU A 235 -24.02 -7.52 -4.45
C LEU A 235 -23.10 -8.41 -5.28
N VAL A 236 -23.68 -9.00 -6.33
CA VAL A 236 -22.96 -9.78 -7.34
C VAL A 236 -22.63 -8.87 -8.53
N PRO A 237 -21.40 -8.88 -9.05
CA PRO A 237 -21.06 -8.11 -10.25
C PRO A 237 -21.75 -8.69 -11.48
N THR A 238 -22.05 -7.84 -12.45
CA THR A 238 -22.52 -8.23 -13.78
C THR A 238 -21.43 -8.99 -14.54
N ALA A 239 -21.80 -9.61 -15.67
CA ALA A 239 -20.83 -10.27 -16.55
C ALA A 239 -19.70 -9.34 -17.01
N THR A 240 -19.98 -8.04 -17.14
CA THR A 240 -19.05 -6.95 -17.48
C THR A 240 -18.18 -6.48 -16.31
N GLY A 241 -18.33 -7.09 -15.13
CA GLY A 241 -17.61 -6.74 -13.90
C GLY A 241 -18.12 -5.47 -13.20
N TYR A 242 -19.22 -4.88 -13.68
CA TYR A 242 -19.87 -3.76 -13.02
C TYR A 242 -20.71 -4.24 -11.83
N PHE A 243 -20.65 -3.53 -10.72
CA PHE A 243 -21.55 -3.79 -9.60
C PHE A 243 -22.85 -3.00 -9.81
N PRO A 244 -24.03 -3.65 -9.81
CA PRO A 244 -25.30 -2.94 -9.94
C PRO A 244 -25.42 -1.90 -8.82
N ALA A 245 -25.88 -0.68 -9.15
CA ALA A 245 -26.38 0.20 -8.11
C ALA A 245 -27.59 -0.51 -7.46
N VAL A 246 -27.56 -0.70 -6.15
CA VAL A 246 -28.58 -1.38 -5.33
C VAL A 246 -29.96 -1.23 -5.98
N ALA A 247 -30.55 -2.34 -6.42
CA ALA A 247 -31.69 -2.37 -7.32
C ALA A 247 -32.75 -1.31 -6.95
N ALA A 248 -32.89 -0.31 -7.81
CA ALA A 248 -34.12 0.47 -7.87
C ALA A 248 -35.27 -0.53 -8.02
N THR A 249 -36.25 -0.38 -7.13
CA THR A 249 -37.55 -1.04 -7.15
C THR A 249 -38.00 -1.43 -8.56
N THR A 250 -38.01 -2.73 -8.84
CA THR A 250 -38.80 -3.28 -9.93
C THR A 250 -40.27 -2.99 -9.64
N THR A 251 -40.86 -2.05 -10.37
CA THR A 251 -42.30 -1.90 -10.53
C THR A 251 -42.87 -3.20 -11.08
N PRO A 252 -43.83 -3.87 -10.41
CA PRO A 252 -44.62 -4.90 -11.06
C PRO A 252 -45.76 -4.20 -11.79
N ALA A 253 -45.71 -4.23 -13.12
CA ALA A 253 -46.91 -4.08 -13.93
C ALA A 253 -47.74 -5.36 -13.75
N SER A 254 -48.77 -5.32 -12.91
CA SER A 254 -50.07 -6.05 -12.99
C SER A 254 -50.82 -5.96 -11.66
N PRO A 255 -52.17 -5.88 -11.66
CA PRO A 255 -52.96 -5.81 -10.43
C PRO A 255 -53.03 -7.19 -9.73
N PRO A 256 -53.11 -7.23 -8.38
CA PRO A 256 -53.07 -8.49 -7.64
C PRO A 256 -54.45 -9.17 -7.59
N ALA A 257 -54.46 -10.46 -7.91
CA ALA A 257 -55.47 -11.40 -7.42
C ALA A 257 -55.08 -11.85 -5.99
N GLU A 258 -56.09 -12.09 -5.17
CA GLU A 258 -56.02 -12.19 -3.71
C GLU A 258 -55.39 -13.48 -3.14
N LEU A 259 -54.84 -13.34 -1.93
CA LEU A 259 -54.73 -14.30 -0.81
C LEU A 259 -53.91 -15.59 -1.00
N THR A 260 -52.76 -15.67 -0.31
CA THR A 260 -52.55 -16.55 0.86
C THR A 260 -51.12 -16.37 1.42
N GLY A 261 -50.98 -16.53 2.74
CA GLY A 261 -49.86 -16.02 3.51
C GLY A 261 -48.48 -16.53 3.12
N THR A 262 -47.49 -15.64 3.13
CA THR A 262 -46.07 -16.00 3.30
C THR A 262 -45.32 -14.78 3.82
N THR A 263 -44.38 -15.05 4.73
CA THR A 263 -43.46 -14.14 5.40
C THR A 263 -42.99 -12.97 4.53
N VAL A 264 -43.18 -11.75 5.01
CA VAL A 264 -42.58 -10.53 4.45
C VAL A 264 -41.05 -10.75 4.39
N PRO A 265 -40.40 -10.71 3.21
CA PRO A 265 -38.95 -10.72 3.16
C PRO A 265 -38.48 -9.39 3.74
N VAL A 266 -37.91 -9.44 4.94
CA VAL A 266 -37.17 -8.32 5.52
C VAL A 266 -36.09 -7.95 4.50
N LYS A 267 -36.22 -6.79 3.85
CA LYS A 267 -35.14 -6.18 3.07
C LYS A 267 -33.97 -5.95 4.02
N ARG A 268 -33.07 -6.94 4.14
CA ARG A 268 -31.80 -6.76 4.84
C ARG A 268 -31.03 -5.67 4.09
N LYS A 269 -30.60 -4.64 4.80
CA LYS A 269 -29.72 -3.62 4.21
C LYS A 269 -28.42 -4.33 3.83
N PRO A 270 -27.78 -3.96 2.70
CA PRO A 270 -26.47 -4.51 2.36
C PRO A 270 -25.50 -4.18 3.50
N GLU A 271 -25.03 -5.21 4.19
CA GLU A 271 -24.01 -5.09 5.22
C GLU A 271 -22.67 -4.85 4.52
N ILE A 272 -21.96 -3.81 4.96
CA ILE A 272 -20.63 -3.48 4.47
C ILE A 272 -19.67 -3.83 5.59
N GLU A 273 -19.03 -5.00 5.51
CA GLU A 273 -18.16 -5.57 6.57
C GLU A 273 -17.13 -4.54 7.10
N VAL A 274 -16.55 -3.73 6.20
CA VAL A 274 -15.60 -2.66 6.58
C VAL A 274 -16.20 -1.63 7.55
N VAL A 275 -17.50 -1.34 7.45
CA VAL A 275 -18.19 -0.39 8.34
C VAL A 275 -18.33 -0.99 9.74
N GLU A 276 -18.61 -2.29 9.84
CA GLU A 276 -18.66 -3.01 11.11
C GLU A 276 -17.29 -3.02 11.80
N GLN A 277 -16.23 -3.26 11.04
CA GLN A 277 -14.87 -3.18 11.54
C GLN A 277 -14.51 -1.76 12.02
N LEU A 278 -14.92 -0.71 11.30
CA LEU A 278 -14.71 0.67 11.73
C LEU A 278 -15.51 1.00 13.00
N ASN A 279 -16.72 0.46 13.15
CA ASN A 279 -17.47 0.57 14.39
C ASN A 279 -16.77 -0.17 15.54
N TYR A 280 -16.24 -1.37 15.30
CA TYR A 280 -15.41 -2.08 16.28
C TYR A 280 -14.17 -1.26 16.69
N ILE A 281 -13.46 -0.67 15.73
CA ILE A 281 -12.29 0.19 16.00
C ILE A 281 -12.69 1.36 16.91
N LYS A 282 -13.80 2.04 16.60
CA LYS A 282 -14.32 3.16 17.38
C LYS A 282 -14.72 2.72 18.80
N ASP A 283 -15.57 1.70 18.90
CA ASP A 283 -16.28 1.33 20.13
C ASP A 283 -15.49 0.38 21.04
N LYS A 284 -14.37 -0.19 20.57
CA LYS A 284 -13.54 -1.13 21.35
C LYS A 284 -12.11 -0.68 21.53
N ILE A 285 -11.51 -0.05 20.51
CA ILE A 285 -10.11 0.37 20.56
C ILE A 285 -10.01 1.84 20.94
N LEU A 286 -10.58 2.76 20.13
CA LEU A 286 -10.45 4.19 20.36
C LEU A 286 -11.00 4.62 21.73
N ILE A 287 -12.17 4.13 22.13
CA ILE A 287 -12.76 4.46 23.44
C ILE A 287 -11.85 4.11 24.63
N LYS A 288 -11.08 3.02 24.51
CA LYS A 288 -10.18 2.55 25.57
C LYS A 288 -8.90 3.39 25.63
N GLU A 289 -8.39 3.78 24.47
CA GLU A 289 -7.11 4.47 24.33
C GLU A 289 -7.23 6.00 24.51
N ASP A 290 -8.34 6.59 24.05
CA ASP A 290 -8.66 8.01 24.22
C ASP A 290 -10.18 8.28 24.22
N LEU A 291 -10.79 8.17 25.41
CA LEU A 291 -12.22 8.46 25.62
C LEU A 291 -12.61 9.89 25.24
N HIS A 292 -11.71 10.87 25.42
CA HIS A 292 -12.04 12.26 25.14
C HIS A 292 -12.13 12.52 23.64
N LEU A 293 -11.17 12.01 22.85
CA LEU A 293 -11.22 12.06 21.40
C LEU A 293 -12.43 11.29 20.85
N HIS A 294 -12.72 10.10 21.40
CA HIS A 294 -13.93 9.34 21.06
C HIS A 294 -15.20 10.18 21.23
N ASN A 295 -15.40 10.76 22.42
CA ASN A 295 -16.59 11.54 22.72
C ASN A 295 -16.68 12.82 21.89
N HIS A 296 -15.53 13.42 21.54
CA HIS A 296 -15.49 14.58 20.66
C HIS A 296 -15.97 14.25 19.24
N LEU A 297 -15.47 13.15 18.64
CA LEU A 297 -15.94 12.70 17.32
C LEU A 297 -17.43 12.32 17.33
N LEU A 298 -17.90 11.69 18.43
CA LEU A 298 -19.32 11.39 18.63
C LEU A 298 -20.17 12.67 18.73
N LYS A 299 -19.71 13.67 19.49
CA LYS A 299 -20.41 14.96 19.64
C LYS A 299 -20.52 15.72 18.32
N LEU A 300 -19.51 15.62 17.47
CA LEU A 300 -19.51 16.21 16.14
C LEU A 300 -20.28 15.38 15.10
N ASP A 301 -20.80 14.21 15.48
CA ASP A 301 -21.44 13.26 14.55
C ASP A 301 -20.55 12.93 13.34
N ILE A 302 -19.29 12.58 13.61
CA ILE A 302 -18.32 12.15 12.60
C ILE A 302 -18.13 10.62 12.68
N PRO A 303 -18.87 9.83 11.89
CA PRO A 303 -18.61 8.40 11.73
C PRO A 303 -17.21 8.13 11.15
N LEU A 304 -16.51 7.12 11.70
CA LEU A 304 -15.24 6.66 11.15
C LEU A 304 -15.38 6.19 9.69
N ALA A 305 -16.56 5.71 9.28
CA ALA A 305 -16.85 5.28 7.92
C ALA A 305 -16.59 6.36 6.85
N ILE A 306 -16.69 7.66 7.20
CA ILE A 306 -16.51 8.75 6.22
C ILE A 306 -15.08 8.78 5.65
N PHE A 307 -14.07 8.47 6.46
CA PHE A 307 -12.66 8.50 6.05
C PHE A 307 -11.99 7.11 6.13
N GLY A 308 -12.39 6.30 7.10
CA GLY A 308 -11.76 5.02 7.44
C GLY A 308 -11.97 3.92 6.41
N ILE A 309 -13.05 3.97 5.61
CA ILE A 309 -13.25 3.00 4.51
C ILE A 309 -12.08 3.08 3.53
N ARG A 310 -11.69 4.32 3.17
CA ARG A 310 -10.56 4.57 2.28
C ARG A 310 -9.24 4.15 2.93
N TRP A 311 -9.04 4.48 4.20
CA TRP A 311 -7.82 4.13 4.93
C TRP A 311 -7.60 2.62 4.94
N LEU A 312 -8.65 1.83 5.25
CA LEU A 312 -8.56 0.38 5.30
C LEU A 312 -8.45 -0.24 3.90
N ARG A 313 -9.31 0.16 2.94
CA ARG A 313 -9.29 -0.39 1.58
C ARG A 313 -7.96 -0.16 0.87
N LEU A 314 -7.33 0.99 1.08
CA LEU A 314 -6.08 1.33 0.39
C LEU A 314 -4.85 1.03 1.24
N LEU A 315 -5.01 0.34 2.38
CA LEU A 315 -3.95 0.11 3.37
C LEU A 315 -3.09 1.36 3.61
N PHE A 316 -3.77 2.49 3.79
CA PHE A 316 -3.20 3.81 4.06
C PHE A 316 -2.34 4.42 2.93
N GLY A 317 -2.45 3.90 1.71
CA GLY A 317 -1.64 4.30 0.56
C GLY A 317 -1.83 5.73 0.05
N ARG A 318 -2.87 6.43 0.49
CA ARG A 318 -3.17 7.83 0.13
C ARG A 318 -2.84 8.82 1.25
N GLU A 319 -2.49 8.32 2.42
CA GLU A 319 -2.26 9.05 3.66
C GLU A 319 -0.77 9.27 3.87
N PHE A 320 0.06 8.38 3.32
CA PHE A 320 1.51 8.41 3.45
C PHE A 320 2.20 8.41 2.08
N ALA A 321 3.36 9.04 2.01
CA ALA A 321 4.23 8.94 0.83
C ALA A 321 4.73 7.50 0.68
N LEU A 322 5.08 7.10 -0.55
CA LEU A 322 5.42 5.70 -0.86
C LEU A 322 6.45 5.10 0.11
N GLN A 323 7.54 5.81 0.45
CA GLN A 323 8.56 5.26 1.36
C GLN A 323 8.05 5.00 2.77
N ASP A 324 7.19 5.86 3.31
CA ASP A 324 6.57 5.68 4.63
C ASP A 324 5.47 4.61 4.57
N LEU A 325 4.74 4.55 3.46
CA LEU A 325 3.76 3.49 3.20
C LEU A 325 4.41 2.12 3.20
N LEU A 326 5.56 1.96 2.53
CA LEU A 326 6.27 0.69 2.51
C LEU A 326 6.71 0.31 3.94
N LEU A 327 7.17 1.26 4.76
CA LEU A 327 7.57 0.99 6.14
C LEU A 327 6.38 0.53 6.99
N LEU A 328 5.23 1.15 6.77
CA LEU A 328 3.97 0.76 7.38
C LEU A 328 3.56 -0.66 6.96
N TRP A 329 3.74 -1.02 5.69
CA TRP A 329 3.42 -2.36 5.18
C TRP A 329 4.36 -3.42 5.71
N ASP A 330 5.65 -3.13 5.93
CA ASP A 330 6.56 -4.04 6.63
C ASP A 330 5.97 -4.43 7.99
N ALA A 331 5.56 -3.43 8.78
CA ALA A 331 4.98 -3.68 10.09
C ALA A 331 3.62 -4.40 10.00
N ILE A 332 2.75 -4.05 9.04
CA ILE A 332 1.44 -4.68 8.87
C ILE A 332 1.58 -6.16 8.50
N PHE A 333 2.43 -6.48 7.53
CA PHE A 333 2.64 -7.86 7.08
C PHE A 333 3.46 -8.66 8.10
N GLY A 334 4.47 -8.04 8.72
CA GLY A 334 5.33 -8.68 9.70
C GLY A 334 4.69 -8.89 11.08
N GLU A 335 3.60 -8.22 11.43
CA GLU A 335 3.01 -8.41 12.76
C GLU A 335 2.27 -9.76 12.88
N GLY A 336 1.48 -10.12 11.88
CA GLY A 336 0.69 -11.34 11.93
C GLY A 336 -0.24 -11.56 10.74
N GLU A 337 -0.67 -12.81 10.58
CA GLU A 337 -1.37 -13.30 9.38
C GLU A 337 -2.71 -12.60 9.11
N GLN A 338 -3.43 -12.17 10.14
CA GLN A 338 -4.75 -11.54 9.99
C GLN A 338 -4.69 -10.03 9.72
N LEU A 339 -3.48 -9.47 9.53
CA LEU A 339 -3.24 -8.03 9.31
C LEU A 339 -3.91 -7.12 10.35
N SER A 340 -4.19 -7.64 11.55
CA SER A 340 -5.01 -6.98 12.56
C SER A 340 -4.41 -5.68 13.11
N LEU A 341 -3.11 -5.44 12.86
CA LEU A 341 -2.43 -4.19 13.17
C LEU A 341 -3.11 -2.98 12.51
N VAL A 342 -3.75 -3.14 11.34
CA VAL A 342 -4.47 -2.05 10.65
C VAL A 342 -5.50 -1.36 11.54
N ASN A 343 -6.18 -2.12 12.42
CA ASN A 343 -7.17 -1.59 13.36
C ASN A 343 -6.54 -0.60 14.34
N TYR A 344 -5.34 -0.91 14.81
CA TYR A 344 -4.59 -0.09 15.75
C TYR A 344 -3.88 1.07 15.05
N ILE A 345 -3.51 0.93 13.78
CA ILE A 345 -2.97 2.03 12.98
C ILE A 345 -4.01 3.13 12.80
N VAL A 346 -5.28 2.80 12.55
CA VAL A 346 -6.37 3.80 12.49
C VAL A 346 -6.41 4.63 13.77
N VAL A 347 -6.38 3.99 14.95
CA VAL A 347 -6.41 4.69 16.23
C VAL A 347 -5.12 5.48 16.48
N ALA A 348 -3.95 4.91 16.15
CA ALA A 348 -2.67 5.59 16.30
C ALA A 348 -2.61 6.86 15.45
N MET A 349 -3.12 6.80 14.22
CA MET A 349 -3.25 7.96 13.33
C MET A 349 -4.15 9.04 13.93
N LEU A 350 -5.31 8.66 14.48
CA LEU A 350 -6.24 9.60 15.13
C LEU A 350 -5.58 10.27 16.35
N ILE A 351 -4.94 9.49 17.23
CA ILE A 351 -4.26 10.01 18.41
C ILE A 351 -3.10 10.92 18.02
N ARG A 352 -2.39 10.60 16.92
CA ARG A 352 -1.25 11.39 16.49
C ARG A 352 -1.58 12.83 16.08
N ILE A 353 -2.81 13.06 15.62
CA ILE A 353 -3.35 14.38 15.28
C ILE A 353 -4.41 14.86 16.29
N ARG A 354 -4.50 14.20 17.45
CA ARG A 354 -5.52 14.43 18.49
C ARG A 354 -5.79 15.90 18.79
N ASP A 355 -4.75 16.67 19.08
CA ASP A 355 -4.93 18.06 19.48
C ASP A 355 -5.53 18.90 18.34
N LYS A 356 -5.13 18.62 17.09
CA LYS A 356 -5.75 19.27 15.92
C LYS A 356 -7.24 18.95 15.84
N LEU A 357 -7.65 17.72 16.17
CA LEU A 357 -9.05 17.32 16.15
C LEU A 357 -9.84 17.97 17.29
N ILE A 358 -9.37 17.88 18.53
CA ILE A 358 -10.11 18.37 19.71
C ILE A 358 -10.37 19.88 19.65
N TYR A 359 -9.42 20.65 19.11
CA TYR A 359 -9.55 22.11 18.97
C TYR A 359 -10.26 22.54 17.69
N SER A 360 -10.78 21.60 16.89
CA SER A 360 -11.44 21.88 15.61
C SER A 360 -12.95 21.71 15.68
N ASP A 361 -13.65 22.36 14.75
CA ASP A 361 -15.05 22.12 14.47
C ASP A 361 -15.24 20.95 13.49
N TYR A 362 -16.50 20.63 13.15
CA TYR A 362 -16.83 19.53 12.24
C TYR A 362 -16.06 19.58 10.92
N THR A 363 -16.10 20.72 10.23
CA THR A 363 -15.51 20.92 8.90
C THR A 363 -13.99 20.81 8.94
N THR A 364 -13.36 21.41 9.95
CA THR A 364 -11.90 21.37 10.10
C THR A 364 -11.41 19.98 10.49
N CYS A 365 -12.13 19.28 11.39
CA CYS A 365 -11.89 17.87 11.71
C CYS A 365 -11.94 16.99 10.45
N LEU A 366 -13.02 17.11 9.67
CA LEU A 366 -13.19 16.32 8.46
C LEU A 366 -12.09 16.62 7.43
N THR A 367 -11.64 17.88 7.34
CA THR A 367 -10.52 18.27 6.48
C THR A 367 -9.25 17.52 6.85
N TYR A 368 -8.88 17.48 8.13
CA TYR A 368 -7.69 16.74 8.59
C TYR A 368 -7.82 15.23 8.40
N LEU A 369 -9.02 14.66 8.54
CA LEU A 369 -9.25 13.22 8.39
C LEU A 369 -9.26 12.77 6.92
N MET A 370 -9.80 13.60 6.03
CA MET A 370 -9.82 13.33 4.59
C MET A 370 -8.48 13.64 3.92
N ARG A 371 -7.71 14.58 4.47
CA ARG A 371 -6.35 14.95 4.03
C ARG A 371 -5.40 14.88 5.24
N TYR A 372 -4.91 13.67 5.50
CA TYR A 372 -4.05 13.43 6.65
C TYR A 372 -2.77 14.29 6.57
N PRO A 373 -2.30 14.89 7.68
CA PRO A 373 -1.09 15.71 7.68
C PRO A 373 0.16 14.92 7.27
N THR A 374 1.01 15.53 6.44
CA THR A 374 2.22 14.89 5.90
C THR A 374 3.43 14.97 6.83
N ASN A 375 3.41 15.86 7.83
CA ASN A 375 4.53 16.09 8.75
C ASN A 375 4.52 15.14 9.96
N VAL A 376 4.08 13.90 9.76
CA VAL A 376 3.88 12.92 10.81
C VAL A 376 4.94 11.84 10.71
N ASP A 377 5.57 11.52 11.84
CA ASP A 377 6.53 10.41 11.91
C ASP A 377 5.80 9.06 11.92
N ILE A 378 5.92 8.35 10.80
CA ILE A 378 5.32 7.02 10.61
C ILE A 378 5.84 5.99 11.62
N SER A 379 7.09 6.11 12.06
CA SER A 379 7.69 5.19 13.04
C SER A 379 7.00 5.31 14.40
N LEU A 380 6.58 6.52 14.78
CA LEU A 380 5.80 6.74 16.01
C LEU A 380 4.39 6.17 15.90
N ILE A 381 3.74 6.27 14.72
CA ILE A 381 2.43 5.65 14.47
C ILE A 381 2.54 4.12 14.63
N ILE A 382 3.52 3.51 13.96
CA ILE A 382 3.74 2.05 14.02
C ILE A 382 3.99 1.60 15.45
N LYS A 383 4.94 2.22 16.16
CA LYS A 383 5.26 1.87 17.56
C LYS A 383 4.05 2.03 18.48
N HIS A 384 3.24 3.07 18.29
CA HIS A 384 2.05 3.27 19.10
C HIS A 384 0.98 2.20 18.82
N ALA A 385 0.74 1.86 17.55
CA ALA A 385 -0.20 0.80 17.19
C ALA A 385 0.22 -0.56 17.75
N LEU A 386 1.51 -0.89 17.69
CA LEU A 386 2.06 -2.11 18.26
C LEU A 386 1.91 -2.15 19.78
N HIS A 387 2.16 -1.03 20.47
CA HIS A 387 1.93 -0.91 21.91
C HIS A 387 0.46 -1.15 22.28
N MET A 388 -0.49 -0.52 21.57
CA MET A 388 -1.93 -0.70 21.84
C MET A 388 -2.37 -2.16 21.61
N LYS A 389 -1.78 -2.83 20.61
CA LYS A 389 -2.07 -4.22 20.30
C LYS A 389 -1.49 -5.20 21.33
N ALA A 390 -0.22 -5.03 21.69
CA ALA A 390 0.50 -5.93 22.59
C ALA A 390 1.39 -5.12 23.57
N PRO A 391 0.80 -4.49 24.61
CA PRO A 391 1.50 -3.56 25.49
C PRO A 391 2.54 -4.23 26.40
N LYS A 392 2.53 -5.56 26.49
CA LYS A 392 3.54 -6.36 27.22
C LYS A 392 4.81 -6.62 26.40
N ILE A 393 4.70 -6.52 25.07
CA ILE A 393 5.80 -6.82 24.14
C ILE A 393 6.43 -5.51 23.66
N TYR A 394 5.60 -4.52 23.34
CA TYR A 394 6.05 -3.24 22.80
C TYR A 394 5.92 -2.14 23.83
N GLU A 395 7.02 -1.44 24.08
CA GLU A 395 7.04 -0.28 24.97
C GLU A 395 6.26 0.89 24.38
N ARG A 396 5.75 1.74 25.27
CA ARG A 396 5.08 2.96 24.84
C ARG A 396 6.10 3.94 24.27
N PRO A 397 5.88 4.51 23.07
CA PRO A 397 6.84 5.44 22.48
C PRO A 397 6.94 6.72 23.31
N ALA A 398 8.16 7.15 23.64
CA ALA A 398 8.42 8.49 24.16
C ALA A 398 8.00 9.52 23.09
N GLY A 399 6.98 10.33 23.38
CA GLY A 399 6.37 11.25 22.40
C GLY A 399 5.01 10.81 21.84
N ALA A 400 4.48 9.63 22.20
CA ALA A 400 3.11 9.20 21.90
C ALA A 400 2.03 9.92 22.74
N MET A 401 2.31 11.17 23.12
CA MET A 401 1.58 12.04 24.05
C MET A 401 1.48 11.51 25.49
N ILE A 402 2.00 12.36 26.39
CA ILE A 402 1.88 12.29 27.84
C ILE A 402 0.39 12.46 28.17
N TYR A 403 -0.23 11.46 28.79
CA TYR A 403 -1.59 11.66 29.30
C TYR A 403 -1.59 12.79 30.33
N VAL A 404 -2.55 13.73 30.19
CA VAL A 404 -3.21 14.29 31.37
C VAL A 404 -4.09 13.18 31.92
N SER A 405 -3.49 12.24 32.63
CA SER A 405 -4.22 11.48 33.64
C SER A 405 -4.25 12.40 34.87
N SER A 406 -5.45 12.69 35.38
CA SER A 406 -5.64 13.28 36.71
C SER A 406 -4.68 12.63 37.73
N PRO A 407 -4.16 13.40 38.71
CA PRO A 407 -2.99 12.99 39.49
C PRO A 407 -3.29 11.71 40.27
N SER A 408 -2.68 10.60 39.85
CA SER A 408 -2.59 9.43 40.72
C SER A 408 -1.45 9.69 41.70
N THR A 409 -1.83 9.92 42.96
CA THR A 409 -0.95 10.13 44.11
C THR A 409 -0.04 8.92 44.31
N ARG A 410 1.10 8.86 43.62
CA ARG A 410 2.19 7.94 43.97
C ARG A 410 3.17 8.67 44.88
N ARG A 411 3.17 8.30 46.17
CA ARG A 411 4.23 8.67 47.11
C ARG A 411 5.58 8.14 46.57
N PRO A 412 6.64 8.96 46.53
CA PRO A 412 7.97 8.47 46.20
C PRO A 412 8.46 7.52 47.30
N LEU A 413 8.99 6.37 46.90
CA LEU A 413 9.82 5.53 47.76
C LEU A 413 11.20 6.20 47.92
N PRO A 414 11.81 6.17 49.11
CA PRO A 414 13.08 6.84 49.35
C PRO A 414 14.23 6.14 48.61
N GLN A 415 15.01 6.91 47.85
CA GLN A 415 16.25 6.42 47.23
C GLN A 415 17.39 6.36 48.24
N PRO A 416 18.25 5.33 48.21
CA PRO A 416 19.47 5.30 49.02
C PRO A 416 20.55 6.18 48.40
N VAL A 417 21.12 7.05 49.24
CA VAL A 417 22.25 7.93 48.92
C VAL A 417 23.53 7.09 48.84
N MET A 418 24.16 7.00 47.67
CA MET A 418 25.55 6.54 47.55
C MET A 418 26.48 7.73 47.27
N ARG A 419 27.45 7.89 48.18
CA ARG A 419 28.54 8.89 48.15
C ARG A 419 29.47 8.66 46.97
N SER A 420 29.71 9.72 46.20
CA SER A 420 30.76 9.80 45.19
C SER A 420 32.16 9.72 45.81
N LYS A 421 33.04 8.93 45.20
CA LYS A 421 34.50 9.10 45.30
C LYS A 421 35.03 9.39 43.89
N ASN A 422 35.63 10.55 43.71
CA ASN A 422 36.42 10.92 42.53
C ASN A 422 37.78 10.21 42.60
N ILE A 423 38.21 9.56 41.51
CA ILE A 423 39.61 9.44 41.08
C ILE A 423 39.60 9.47 39.53
N GLU A 424 40.63 10.11 38.98
CA GLU A 424 40.78 10.77 37.67
C GLU A 424 41.68 9.97 36.69
N MET A 425 41.73 10.42 35.42
CA MET A 425 42.68 10.11 34.30
C MET A 425 42.37 8.89 33.40
N ASP A 426 42.57 8.88 32.07
CA ASP A 426 43.07 9.86 31.10
C ASP A 426 42.72 9.44 29.63
N TYR A 427 42.68 10.45 28.76
CA TYR A 427 42.62 10.57 27.28
C TYR A 427 42.65 9.33 26.34
N LEU A 428 41.83 9.36 25.27
CA LEU A 428 42.27 9.73 23.91
C LEU A 428 41.10 9.89 22.90
N LYS A 429 41.11 11.01 22.19
CA LYS A 429 40.23 11.34 21.05
C LYS A 429 40.90 10.88 19.75
N TYR A 430 40.16 10.19 18.87
CA TYR A 430 40.37 10.25 17.42
C TYR A 430 39.01 10.29 16.72
N SER A 431 38.70 11.47 16.17
CA SER A 431 37.60 11.71 15.23
C SER A 431 38.24 12.24 13.96
N THR A 432 38.06 11.54 12.86
CA THR A 432 38.55 11.94 11.53
C THR A 432 37.47 11.68 10.51
N LEU A 433 36.70 12.72 10.15
CA LEU A 433 36.23 12.93 8.77
C LEU A 433 36.10 14.45 8.49
N PRO A 434 36.32 14.91 7.24
CA PRO A 434 36.74 16.28 6.93
C PRO A 434 35.59 17.25 6.61
N ASN A 435 35.77 18.51 7.03
CA ASN A 435 34.90 19.66 6.73
C ASN A 435 35.17 20.24 5.33
N VAL A 436 34.14 20.28 4.49
CA VAL A 436 34.11 21.09 3.25
C VAL A 436 33.58 22.49 3.56
N HIS A 437 34.36 23.50 3.20
CA HIS A 437 34.08 24.92 3.40
C HIS A 437 32.96 25.43 2.48
N GLN A 438 32.02 26.20 3.04
CA GLN A 438 31.17 27.12 2.26
C GLN A 438 31.29 28.54 2.82
N LYS A 439 31.92 29.40 2.01
CA LYS A 439 32.25 30.80 2.30
C LYS A 439 31.02 31.66 2.01
N ARG A 440 30.44 32.27 3.05
CA ARG A 440 29.29 33.19 2.97
C ARG A 440 29.82 34.62 2.81
N GLN A 441 29.60 35.24 1.64
CA GLN A 441 29.90 36.66 1.42
C GLN A 441 28.79 37.54 2.00
N GLN A 442 29.20 38.59 2.71
CA GLN A 442 28.38 39.65 3.30
C GLN A 442 27.96 40.67 2.23
N VAL A 443 26.70 41.11 2.27
CA VAL A 443 26.18 42.23 1.47
C VAL A 443 26.09 43.46 2.39
N GLN A 444 26.57 44.60 1.89
CA GLN A 444 26.65 45.89 2.57
C GLN A 444 25.67 46.87 1.89
N GLU A 445 24.76 47.50 2.66
CA GLU A 445 23.94 48.67 2.28
C GLU A 445 24.84 49.93 2.25
N HIS A 446 24.66 51.04 1.52
CA HIS A 446 23.54 51.92 1.06
C HIS A 446 24.22 53.00 0.10
N PRO A 447 23.65 54.15 -0.39
CA PRO A 447 22.27 54.62 -0.65
C PRO A 447 22.02 55.36 -2.02
N LEU A 448 20.73 55.57 -2.35
CA LEU A 448 20.05 56.69 -3.04
C LEU A 448 20.54 57.27 -4.40
N GLN A 449 19.67 57.22 -5.43
CA GLN A 449 19.22 58.38 -6.24
C GLN A 449 18.04 58.02 -7.18
N ALA A 450 17.02 58.87 -7.21
CA ALA A 450 15.95 58.99 -8.23
C ALA A 450 16.13 60.35 -8.96
N PRO A 451 15.30 60.83 -9.92
CA PRO A 451 14.10 60.24 -10.57
C PRO A 451 14.05 60.46 -12.11
N ARG A 452 13.00 59.99 -12.80
CA ARG A 452 12.15 60.77 -13.75
C ARG A 452 11.01 59.95 -14.38
N SER A 453 9.95 60.68 -14.72
CA SER A 453 8.56 60.32 -15.00
C SER A 453 8.11 60.73 -16.41
N SER A 454 7.13 60.02 -17.01
CA SER A 454 6.03 60.50 -17.90
C SER A 454 5.45 59.31 -18.69
N SER A 455 4.23 58.79 -18.45
CA SER A 455 2.88 59.24 -18.86
C SER A 455 2.53 59.06 -20.35
N ASP A 456 1.54 58.19 -20.64
CA ASP A 456 0.36 58.36 -21.54
C ASP A 456 -0.23 56.97 -21.93
N GLU A 457 -1.48 56.62 -21.60
CA GLU A 457 -2.77 56.84 -22.33
C GLU A 457 -2.78 56.19 -23.75
N ARG A 458 -3.73 55.38 -24.27
CA ARG A 458 -5.21 55.29 -24.18
C ARG A 458 -5.77 54.12 -25.06
N HIS A 459 -7.00 53.66 -24.73
CA HIS A 459 -8.12 53.13 -25.59
C HIS A 459 -8.11 51.66 -26.12
N ARG A 460 -9.02 50.74 -25.73
CA ARG A 460 -10.48 50.50 -26.05
C ARG A 460 -10.84 50.28 -27.53
N THR A 461 -11.35 49.08 -27.90
CA THR A 461 -12.71 48.70 -28.42
C THR A 461 -12.72 47.23 -28.93
N SER A 462 -13.58 46.33 -28.41
CA SER A 462 -14.75 45.65 -29.05
C SER A 462 -14.60 45.27 -30.55
N SER A 463 -15.04 44.12 -31.10
CA SER A 463 -16.34 43.43 -30.99
C SER A 463 -16.30 42.03 -31.68
N LEU A 464 -17.19 41.13 -31.24
CA LEU A 464 -17.65 39.88 -31.90
C LEU A 464 -18.36 40.14 -33.25
N PRO A 465 -18.66 39.11 -34.11
CA PRO A 465 -19.89 38.30 -33.95
C PRO A 465 -19.81 36.79 -34.31
N ARG A 466 -20.77 36.05 -33.75
CA ARG A 466 -21.25 34.70 -34.11
C ARG A 466 -22.06 34.71 -35.42
N ASN A 467 -22.06 33.60 -36.17
CA ASN A 467 -23.26 32.96 -36.76
C ASN A 467 -22.89 31.55 -37.25
N VAL A 468 -23.47 30.45 -36.73
CA VAL A 468 -24.78 29.81 -37.00
C VAL A 468 -24.79 28.94 -38.27
N GLY A 469 -25.06 27.64 -38.05
CA GLY A 469 -26.02 26.87 -38.83
C GLY A 469 -25.46 25.80 -39.77
N GLY A 470 -26.04 24.60 -39.69
CA GLY A 470 -26.20 23.74 -40.88
C GLY A 470 -25.85 22.27 -40.70
N SER A 471 -26.88 21.47 -40.51
CA SER A 471 -26.87 20.02 -40.40
C SER A 471 -26.52 19.27 -41.70
N SER A 472 -26.20 17.98 -41.52
CA SER A 472 -26.71 16.83 -42.27
C SER A 472 -25.93 16.25 -43.48
N VAL A 473 -25.36 15.06 -43.23
CA VAL A 473 -25.70 13.77 -43.87
C VAL A 473 -25.14 13.40 -45.27
N ARG A 474 -24.63 12.14 -45.31
CA ARG A 474 -24.39 11.19 -46.45
C ARG A 474 -23.13 11.44 -47.29
N LYS A 475 -22.15 10.53 -47.33
CA LYS A 475 -22.07 9.11 -47.81
C LYS A 475 -21.48 9.06 -49.22
N ALA A 476 -20.48 8.17 -49.33
CA ALA A 476 -20.17 7.28 -50.45
C ALA A 476 -19.00 7.61 -51.40
N SER A 477 -18.33 6.50 -51.72
CA SER A 477 -17.36 6.20 -52.80
C SER A 477 -15.92 6.62 -52.54
N ALA A 478 -15.06 5.68 -52.15
CA ALA A 478 -14.39 4.67 -52.99
C ALA A 478 -13.19 5.27 -53.72
N TYR A 479 -11.99 4.92 -53.24
CA TYR A 479 -10.96 4.17 -53.97
C TYR A 479 -9.99 3.55 -52.97
#